data_AF-A0A087S5T9-F1
#
_entry.id   AF-A0A087S5T9-F1
#
_cell.length_a   1.000
_cell.length_b   1.000
_cell.length_c   1.000
_cell.angle_alpha   90.00
_cell.angle_beta   90.00
_cell.angle_gamma   90.00
#
_symmetry.space_group_name_H-M   'P 1'
#
loop_
_entity.id
_entity.type
_entity.pdbx_description
1 polymer ?
#
loop_
_entity_poly.entity_id
_entity_poly.type
_entity_poly.pdbx_seq_one_letter_code
_entity_poly.pdbx_strand_id
1 'polypeptide(L)' 'ALEITKEHYGVDLTKNSKLYITEGIKTKKIVSSPRIGIKEATDKLWNFKINI' A
#
# COMPACT_ATOMS: atom_id res chain seq x y z
N ALA A 1 1.46 15.72 -1.25
CA ALA A 1 1.68 14.43 -0.54
C ALA A 1 3.19 14.21 -0.37
N LEU A 2 3.62 13.11 0.27
CA LEU A 2 4.96 12.82 0.86
C LEU A 2 6.24 12.95 -0.02
N GLU A 3 6.22 13.67 -1.14
CA GLU A 3 7.41 13.98 -1.98
C GLU A 3 8.18 12.75 -2.50
N ILE A 4 7.48 11.63 -2.72
CA ILE A 4 8.08 10.41 -3.27
C ILE A 4 8.40 10.61 -4.76
N THR A 5 9.70 10.58 -5.08
CA THR A 5 10.25 10.65 -6.45
C THR A 5 10.87 9.31 -6.89
N LYS A 6 11.34 9.22 -8.15
CA LYS A 6 12.05 8.05 -8.69
C LYS A 6 13.35 7.70 -7.94
N GLU A 7 13.93 8.65 -7.20
CA GLU A 7 15.13 8.42 -6.40
C GLU A 7 14.92 7.40 -5.28
N HIS A 8 13.67 7.17 -4.87
CA HIS A 8 13.31 6.18 -3.86
C HIS A 8 13.18 4.76 -4.42
N TYR A 9 13.28 4.57 -5.75
CA TYR A 9 13.17 3.25 -6.36
C TYR A 9 14.33 2.34 -5.92
N GLY A 10 13.99 1.16 -5.41
CA GLY A 10 14.98 0.19 -4.92
C GLY A 10 15.53 0.49 -3.52
N VAL A 11 15.06 1.55 -2.85
CA VAL A 11 15.40 1.80 -1.45
C VAL A 11 14.75 0.75 -0.55
N ASP A 12 15.52 0.27 0.43
CA ASP A 12 15.07 -0.71 1.42
C ASP A 12 14.25 -0.03 2.55
N LEU A 13 12.95 -0.28 2.55
CA LEU A 13 11.99 0.28 3.53
C LEU A 13 12.07 -0.35 4.92
N THR A 14 12.78 -1.47 5.07
CA THR A 14 12.94 -2.18 6.37
C THR A 14 14.02 -1.55 7.24
N LYS A 15 14.85 -0.68 6.65
CA LYS A 15 15.89 0.07 7.34
C LYS A 15 15.37 1.44 7.74
N ASN A 16 15.96 2.01 8.79
CA ASN A 16 15.68 3.38 9.20
C ASN A 16 16.33 4.38 8.21
N SER A 17 15.75 4.48 7.01
CA SER A 17 16.17 5.38 5.94
C SER A 17 15.31 6.66 5.94
N LYS A 18 15.47 7.54 4.94
CA LYS A 18 14.58 8.72 4.77
C LYS A 18 13.10 8.34 4.61
N LEU A 19 12.82 7.13 4.13
CA LEU A 19 11.47 6.56 4.00
C LEU A 19 11.49 5.14 4.60
N TYR A 20 10.61 4.87 5.55
CA TYR A 20 10.58 3.60 6.28
C TYR A 20 9.15 3.24 6.72
N ILE A 21 8.94 1.97 7.06
CA ILE A 21 7.68 1.48 7.63
C ILE A 21 7.85 1.38 9.14
N THR A 22 6.82 1.77 9.88
CA THR A 22 6.76 1.64 11.35
C THR A 22 5.44 1.02 11.77
N GLU A 23 5.39 0.55 13.01
CA GLU A 23 4.21 -0.08 13.59
C GLU A 23 3.03 0.91 13.59
N GLY A 24 1.90 0.46 13.06
CA GLY A 24 0.68 1.24 12.93
C GLY A 24 -0.42 0.78 13.88
N ILE A 25 -1.59 1.43 13.78
CA ILE A 25 -2.78 1.05 14.54
C ILE A 25 -3.34 -0.26 13.98
N LYS A 26 -3.65 -1.23 14.86
CA LYS A 26 -4.30 -2.48 14.46
C LYS A 26 -5.75 -2.24 14.03
N THR A 27 -6.10 -2.73 12.85
CA THR A 27 -7.41 -2.52 12.23
C THR A 27 -8.33 -3.71 12.48
N LYS A 28 -9.59 -3.48 12.82
CA LYS A 28 -10.56 -4.55 13.13
C LYS A 28 -11.17 -5.22 11.89
N LYS A 29 -11.29 -4.50 10.77
CA LYS A 29 -11.94 -4.98 9.55
C LYS A 29 -11.19 -4.49 8.33
N ILE A 30 -10.96 -5.40 7.38
CA ILE A 30 -10.38 -5.12 6.07
C ILE A 30 -11.45 -5.41 5.02
N VAL A 31 -11.67 -4.45 4.11
CA VAL A 31 -12.57 -4.59 2.96
C VAL A 31 -11.71 -4.91 1.74
N SER A 32 -12.06 -5.97 1.01
CA SER A 32 -11.42 -6.35 -0.25
C SER A 32 -12.30 -6.00 -1.44
N SER A 33 -11.72 -5.44 -2.50
CA SER A 33 -12.41 -5.13 -3.76
C SER A 33 -11.51 -5.42 -4.97
N PRO A 34 -12.02 -5.36 -6.22
CA PRO A 34 -11.18 -5.41 -7.40
C PRO A 34 -10.12 -4.29 -7.38
N ARG A 35 -8.96 -4.54 -8.01
CA ARG A 35 -7.94 -3.49 -8.26
C ARG A 35 -8.48 -2.45 -9.23
N ILE A 36 -8.03 -1.21 -9.06
CA ILE A 36 -8.46 -0.08 -9.89
C ILE A 36 -7.55 -0.02 -11.12
N GLY A 37 -8.14 0.19 -12.31
CA GLY A 37 -7.39 0.40 -13.55
C GLY A 37 -6.94 -0.88 -14.27
N ILE A 38 -7.44 -2.05 -13.88
CA ILE A 38 -7.18 -3.33 -14.58
C ILE A 38 -8.44 -3.82 -15.29
N LYS A 39 -8.27 -4.54 -16.41
CA LYS A 39 -9.35 -5.21 -17.15
C LYS A 39 -9.36 -6.72 -16.93
N GLU A 40 -8.18 -7.31 -16.80
CA GLU A 40 -7.99 -8.74 -16.56
C GLU A 40 -7.98 -9.05 -15.06
N ALA A 41 -8.48 -10.23 -14.68
CA ALA A 41 -8.49 -10.71 -13.29
C ALA A 41 -9.21 -9.78 -12.29
N THR A 42 -10.31 -9.15 -12.72
CA THR A 42 -11.15 -8.25 -11.89
C THR A 42 -11.93 -9.00 -10.81
N ASP A 43 -12.13 -10.30 -11.00
CA ASP A 43 -12.64 -11.24 -9.99
C ASP A 43 -11.69 -11.36 -8.79
N LYS A 44 -10.40 -11.07 -8.96
CA LYS A 44 -9.42 -11.08 -7.87
C LYS A 44 -9.51 -9.80 -7.08
N LEU A 45 -10.03 -9.91 -5.85
CA LEU A 45 -10.25 -8.80 -4.93
C LEU A 45 -8.96 -8.30 -4.25
N TRP A 46 -7.93 -7.99 -5.05
CA TRP A 46 -6.58 -7.60 -4.59
C TRP A 46 -6.41 -6.10 -4.32
N ASN A 47 -7.45 -5.45 -3.82
CA ASN A 47 -7.41 -4.09 -3.33
C ASN A 47 -7.99 -4.09 -1.92
N PHE A 48 -7.15 -3.84 -0.93
CA PHE A 48 -7.51 -3.94 0.48
C PHE A 48 -7.55 -2.54 1.10
N LYS A 49 -8.63 -2.26 1.82
CA LYS A 49 -8.86 -0.95 2.44
C LYS A 49 -9.43 -1.13 3.83
N ILE A 50 -9.20 -0.14 4.67
CA ILE A 50 -9.95 0.03 5.92
C ILE A 50 -10.98 1.13 5.70
N ASN A 51 -12.14 1.00 6.35
CA ASN A 51 -13.02 2.15 6.48
C ASN A 51 -12.31 3.13 7.42
N ILE A 52 -12.10 4.34 6.93
CA ILE A 52 -11.64 5.48 7.73
C ILE A 52 -12.89 6.13 8.32
#